data_AF-A0A7X3VJV6-F1
#
_entry.id   AF-A0A7X3VJV6-F1
#
_cell.length_a   1.000
_cell.length_b   1.000
_cell.length_c   1.000
_cell.angle_alpha   90.00
_cell.angle_beta   90.00
_cell.angle_gamma   90.00
#
_symmetry.space_group_name_H-M   'P 1'
#
loop_
_entity.id
_entity.type
_entity.pdbx_description
1 polymer ?
#
loop_
_entity_poly.entity_id
_entity_poly.type
_entity_poly.pdbx_seq_one_letter_code
_entity_poly.pdbx_strand_id
1 'polypeptide(L)'
;MGRLRQGYAPLRSNSSQHTESGRPTGGRAENLQNDRRNRFGFDAPKHKPIEASIRWAAENGFSYIDFQADVPPNDIAAFDPARVRTVRDLCETHGIAIGIHPSSAINNAEYVPLMSEAVDNYLYANLELARRLGCGWLIGHGGYHFGDVAQRRDAAIERIQRLIARAEQAEIVIFFENHNREPEHAEIHYIPHNVAETHWFFDEIRSPYFKWAFNVAHGHLVP
;
A
#
# COMPACT_ATOMS: atom_id res chain seq x y z
N MET A 1 -40.19 -32.29 1.45
CA MET A 1 -39.52 -31.09 2.02
C MET A 1 -38.23 -30.86 1.23
N GLY A 2 -38.30 -30.03 0.18
CA GLY A 2 -37.15 -29.70 -0.68
C GLY A 2 -36.43 -28.45 -0.18
N ARG A 3 -35.09 -28.48 -0.12
CA ARG A 3 -34.26 -27.31 0.17
C ARG A 3 -33.94 -26.59 -1.15
N LEU A 4 -34.34 -25.32 -1.21
CA LEU A 4 -34.04 -24.39 -2.30
C LEU A 4 -32.55 -24.07 -2.35
N ARG A 5 -31.95 -24.21 -3.53
CA ARG A 5 -30.62 -23.67 -3.87
C ARG A 5 -30.75 -22.17 -4.10
N GLN A 6 -30.07 -21.34 -3.31
CA GLN A 6 -29.87 -19.93 -3.63
C GLN A 6 -28.79 -19.82 -4.70
N GLY A 7 -29.16 -19.30 -5.87
CA GLY A 7 -28.25 -18.99 -6.97
C GLY A 7 -27.47 -17.70 -6.68
N TYR A 8 -26.16 -17.75 -6.90
CA TYR A 8 -25.31 -16.57 -6.99
C TYR A 8 -25.75 -15.72 -8.19
N ALA A 9 -25.99 -14.43 -7.95
CA ALA A 9 -26.17 -13.44 -9.01
C ALA A 9 -24.79 -13.04 -9.57
N PRO A 10 -24.64 -12.85 -10.90
CA PRO A 10 -23.39 -12.36 -11.46
C PRO A 10 -23.16 -10.90 -11.07
N LEU A 11 -21.92 -10.60 -10.67
CA LEU A 11 -21.42 -9.25 -10.42
C LEU A 11 -21.63 -8.40 -11.69
N ARG A 12 -22.38 -7.29 -11.53
CA ARG A 12 -22.57 -6.31 -12.60
C ARG A 12 -21.23 -5.65 -12.92
N SER A 13 -20.92 -5.55 -14.21
CA SER A 13 -19.76 -4.83 -14.73
C SER A 13 -19.75 -3.38 -14.22
N ASN A 14 -18.69 -3.00 -13.51
CA ASN A 14 -18.45 -1.63 -13.11
C ASN A 14 -18.28 -0.76 -14.37
N SER A 15 -19.15 0.22 -14.53
CA SER A 15 -18.97 1.30 -15.50
C SER A 15 -17.94 2.26 -14.92
N SER A 16 -16.72 2.19 -15.46
CA SER A 16 -15.68 3.18 -15.23
C SER A 16 -16.15 4.55 -15.71
N GLN A 17 -16.08 5.56 -14.84
CA GLN A 17 -16.25 6.95 -15.24
C GLN A 17 -15.04 7.37 -16.08
N HIS A 18 -15.22 7.40 -17.40
CA HIS A 18 -14.23 7.89 -18.35
C HIS A 18 -14.33 9.43 -18.43
N THR A 19 -13.20 10.13 -18.43
CA THR A 19 -13.16 11.52 -18.90
C THR A 19 -13.21 11.54 -20.44
N GLU A 20 -13.57 12.68 -21.04
CA GLU A 20 -13.68 12.90 -22.49
C GLU A 20 -12.43 12.51 -23.31
N SER A 21 -11.31 12.22 -22.67
CA SER A 21 -10.05 11.79 -23.30
C SER A 21 -9.80 10.27 -23.30
N GLY A 22 -10.69 9.46 -22.71
CA GLY A 22 -10.57 8.00 -22.69
C GLY A 22 -9.37 7.44 -21.90
N ARG A 23 -8.57 8.29 -21.24
CA ARG A 23 -7.46 7.86 -20.38
C ARG A 23 -7.98 7.50 -18.98
N PRO A 24 -7.56 6.35 -18.42
CA PRO A 24 -7.77 6.08 -16.99
C PRO A 24 -7.18 7.23 -16.19
N THR A 25 -7.95 7.79 -15.25
CA THR A 25 -7.40 8.69 -14.25
C THR A 25 -6.62 7.83 -13.25
N GLY A 26 -5.28 7.85 -13.30
CA GLY A 26 -4.52 7.25 -12.22
C GLY A 26 -4.53 8.13 -10.98
N GLY A 27 -4.22 7.51 -9.83
CA GLY A 27 -4.33 8.18 -8.54
C GLY A 27 -3.35 9.33 -8.34
N ARG A 28 -3.42 9.97 -7.16
CA ARG A 28 -2.63 11.18 -6.83
C ARG A 28 -1.14 11.08 -7.12
N ALA A 29 -0.56 9.88 -7.07
CA ALA A 29 0.83 9.62 -7.43
C ALA A 29 1.18 9.85 -8.92
N GLU A 30 0.22 9.89 -9.86
CA GLU A 30 0.52 10.17 -11.27
C GLU A 30 0.71 11.65 -11.60
N ASN A 31 0.30 12.55 -10.70
CA ASN A 31 0.51 14.00 -10.85
C ASN A 31 1.94 14.43 -10.45
N LEU A 32 2.82 13.49 -10.12
CA LEU A 32 4.19 13.76 -9.68
C LEU A 32 5.09 14.06 -10.90
N GLN A 33 5.78 15.20 -10.87
CA GLN A 33 6.61 15.67 -12.00
C GLN A 33 7.88 14.84 -12.19
N ASN A 34 8.20 14.50 -13.44
CA ASN A 34 9.33 13.65 -13.83
C ASN A 34 10.59 14.50 -14.18
N ASP A 35 11.12 15.28 -13.22
CA ASP A 35 12.47 15.91 -13.32
C ASP A 35 13.51 14.97 -12.70
N ARG A 36 14.71 14.86 -13.27
CA ARG A 36 15.81 14.03 -12.76
C ARG A 36 16.21 14.35 -11.32
N ARG A 37 15.99 15.58 -10.85
CA ARG A 37 16.19 15.98 -9.45
C ARG A 37 15.07 15.49 -8.52
N ASN A 38 13.88 15.27 -9.04
CA ASN A 38 12.70 14.85 -8.30
C ASN A 38 12.44 13.34 -8.48
N ARG A 39 13.48 12.51 -8.53
CA ARG A 39 13.34 11.05 -8.70
C ARG A 39 13.57 10.26 -7.42
N PHE A 40 14.18 10.89 -6.43
CA PHE A 40 14.61 10.22 -5.22
C PHE A 40 13.71 10.60 -4.06
N GLY A 41 13.36 9.58 -3.29
CA GLY A 41 12.75 9.71 -1.98
C GLY A 41 13.50 8.88 -0.96
N PHE A 42 13.01 8.88 0.26
CA PHE A 42 13.54 8.05 1.33
C PHE A 42 12.42 7.62 2.28
N ASP A 43 12.67 6.55 3.03
CA ASP A 43 11.83 6.16 4.16
C ASP A 43 12.26 6.94 5.42
N ALA A 44 11.32 7.66 6.01
CA ALA A 44 11.56 8.54 7.14
C ALA A 44 11.95 7.75 8.40
N PRO A 45 12.90 8.25 9.20
CA PRO A 45 13.24 7.62 10.46
C PRO A 45 12.02 7.54 11.40
N LYS A 46 11.66 6.32 11.81
CA LYS A 46 10.46 6.04 12.62
C LYS A 46 10.39 6.82 13.94
N HIS A 47 11.54 7.21 14.50
CA HIS A 47 11.64 7.94 15.77
C HIS A 47 11.49 9.46 15.63
N LYS A 48 11.28 9.99 14.42
CA LYS A 48 11.12 11.43 14.17
C LYS A 48 9.69 11.76 13.75
N PRO A 49 9.13 12.90 14.18
CA PRO A 49 7.87 13.38 13.64
C PRO A 49 8.02 13.62 12.13
N ILE A 50 7.03 13.21 11.33
CA ILE A 50 7.06 13.34 9.87
C ILE A 50 7.32 14.78 9.41
N GLU A 51 6.85 15.77 10.16
CA GLU A 51 7.07 17.19 9.93
C GLU A 51 8.56 17.57 9.88
N ALA A 52 9.41 16.92 10.70
CA ALA A 52 10.84 17.14 10.68
C ALA A 52 11.49 16.53 9.43
N SER A 53 11.02 15.37 9.00
CA SER A 53 11.49 14.73 7.77
C SER A 53 11.09 15.52 6.53
N ILE A 54 9.90 16.13 6.50
CA ILE A 54 9.47 17.03 5.41
C ILE A 54 10.40 18.24 5.30
N ARG A 55 10.69 18.92 6.41
CA ARG A 55 11.63 20.06 6.40
C ARG A 55 13.03 19.65 5.95
N TRP A 56 13.55 18.54 6.49
CA TRP A 56 14.86 18.03 6.08
C TRP A 56 14.90 17.67 4.60
N ALA A 57 13.86 17.03 4.08
CA ALA A 57 13.75 16.69 2.67
C ALA A 57 13.80 17.95 1.78
N ALA A 58 13.08 19.00 2.17
CA ALA A 58 13.07 20.28 1.46
C ALA A 58 14.47 20.93 1.43
N GLU A 59 15.17 20.94 2.56
CA GLU A 59 16.54 21.46 2.67
C GLU A 59 17.56 20.68 1.85
N ASN A 60 17.29 19.39 1.56
CA ASN A 60 18.21 18.48 0.90
C ASN A 60 17.77 18.09 -0.53
N GLY A 61 16.71 18.70 -1.05
CA GLY A 61 16.26 18.51 -2.44
C GLY A 61 15.57 17.16 -2.72
N PHE A 62 14.93 16.57 -1.72
CA PHE A 62 14.08 15.38 -1.88
C PHE A 62 12.61 15.77 -2.07
N SER A 63 11.91 15.05 -2.94
CA SER A 63 10.50 15.32 -3.27
C SER A 63 9.52 14.28 -2.72
N TYR A 64 10.00 13.10 -2.34
CA TYR A 64 9.17 11.97 -1.92
C TYR A 64 9.62 11.41 -0.58
N ILE A 65 8.66 11.11 0.29
CA ILE A 65 8.93 10.51 1.60
C ILE A 65 7.92 9.40 1.86
N ASP A 66 8.43 8.22 2.16
CA ASP A 66 7.63 7.19 2.83
C ASP A 66 7.79 7.35 4.34
N PHE A 67 6.75 7.03 5.11
CA PHE A 67 6.88 6.93 6.55
C PHE A 67 5.92 5.90 7.13
N GLN A 68 6.32 5.32 8.26
CA GLN A 68 5.48 4.40 9.00
C GLN A 68 4.63 5.14 10.05
N ALA A 69 3.37 4.73 10.17
CA ALA A 69 2.40 5.32 11.11
C ALA A 69 2.00 4.38 12.26
N ASP A 70 2.87 3.42 12.62
CA ASP A 70 2.52 2.34 13.56
C ASP A 70 2.85 2.68 15.02
N VAL A 71 3.86 3.53 15.25
CA VAL A 71 4.43 3.81 16.57
C VAL A 71 4.71 5.29 16.78
N PRO A 72 4.74 5.76 18.05
CA PRO A 72 5.13 7.14 18.36
C PRO A 72 6.48 7.52 17.74
N PRO A 73 6.64 8.76 17.25
CA PRO A 73 5.72 9.88 17.38
C PRO A 73 4.67 9.96 16.25
N ASN A 74 4.61 8.99 15.34
CA ASN A 74 3.73 9.02 14.15
C ASN A 74 2.65 7.96 14.20
N ASP A 75 2.31 7.38 15.36
CA ASP A 75 1.20 6.44 15.42
C ASP A 75 -0.09 7.08 14.89
N ILE A 76 -0.98 6.28 14.29
CA ILE A 76 -2.20 6.78 13.64
C ILE A 76 -3.02 7.72 14.53
N ALA A 77 -3.07 7.47 15.84
CA ALA A 77 -3.84 8.26 16.79
C ALA A 77 -3.18 9.62 17.08
N ALA A 78 -1.87 9.77 16.90
CA ALA A 78 -1.14 11.01 17.09
C ALA A 78 -1.43 12.09 16.03
N PHE A 79 -2.14 11.76 14.95
CA PHE A 79 -2.57 12.71 13.93
C PHE A 79 -3.96 13.26 14.25
N ASP A 80 -4.05 14.27 15.10
CA ASP A 80 -5.29 15.03 15.28
C ASP A 80 -5.54 15.98 14.08
N PRO A 81 -6.72 16.65 14.00
CA PRO A 81 -7.00 17.56 12.90
C PRO A 81 -6.00 18.71 12.75
N ALA A 82 -5.38 19.20 13.83
CA ALA A 82 -4.41 20.28 13.76
C ALA A 82 -3.10 19.79 13.14
N ARG A 83 -2.60 18.64 13.59
CA ARG A 83 -1.39 18.02 13.05
C ARG A 83 -1.55 17.62 11.59
N VAL A 84 -2.71 17.08 11.20
CA VAL A 84 -3.02 16.79 9.78
C VAL A 84 -2.88 18.05 8.92
N ARG A 85 -3.42 19.19 9.36
CA ARG A 85 -3.26 20.46 8.63
C ARG A 85 -1.81 20.87 8.52
N THR A 86 -1.07 20.84 9.63
CA THR A 86 0.37 21.18 9.64
C THR A 86 1.16 20.33 8.65
N VAL A 87 0.92 19.02 8.59
CA VAL A 87 1.60 18.14 7.62
C VAL A 87 1.24 18.51 6.19
N ARG A 88 -0.04 18.75 5.90
CA ARG A 88 -0.49 19.15 4.55
C ARG A 88 0.14 20.47 4.12
N ASP A 89 0.13 21.47 5.00
CA ASP A 89 0.69 22.79 4.74
C ASP A 89 2.20 22.72 4.46
N LEU A 90 2.93 21.87 5.21
CA LEU A 90 4.36 21.63 4.97
C LEU A 90 4.61 20.95 3.62
N CYS A 91 3.83 19.92 3.28
CA CYS A 91 3.93 19.24 1.98
C CYS A 91 3.67 20.22 0.83
N GLU A 92 2.63 21.05 0.92
CA GLU A 92 2.30 22.05 -0.09
C GLU A 92 3.38 23.14 -0.20
N THR A 93 3.82 23.70 0.92
CA THR A 93 4.85 24.75 0.98
C THR A 93 6.16 24.30 0.35
N HIS A 94 6.53 23.03 0.56
CA HIS A 94 7.81 22.50 0.10
C HIS A 94 7.72 21.66 -1.18
N GLY A 95 6.52 21.47 -1.74
CA GLY A 95 6.32 20.61 -2.91
C GLY A 95 6.71 19.14 -2.67
N ILE A 96 6.48 18.64 -1.45
CA ILE A 96 6.82 17.27 -1.06
C ILE A 96 5.56 16.41 -1.08
N ALA A 97 5.65 15.25 -1.74
CA ALA A 97 4.62 14.23 -1.67
C ALA A 97 5.03 13.14 -0.69
N ILE A 98 4.07 12.66 0.09
CA ILE A 98 4.29 11.63 1.10
C ILE A 98 3.44 10.39 0.83
N GLY A 99 3.95 9.25 1.26
CA GLY A 99 3.26 7.97 1.30
C GLY A 99 3.34 7.34 2.69
N ILE A 100 2.37 6.49 3.00
CA ILE A 100 2.42 5.67 4.22
C ILE A 100 2.99 4.31 3.85
N HIS A 101 3.91 3.82 4.67
CA HIS A 101 4.51 2.50 4.55
C HIS A 101 4.13 1.64 5.78
N PRO A 102 2.99 0.91 5.71
CA PRO A 102 2.60 -0.04 6.75
C PRO A 102 3.67 -1.10 6.99
N SER A 103 3.81 -1.58 8.22
CA SER A 103 4.77 -2.63 8.54
C SER A 103 4.56 -3.91 7.71
N SER A 104 5.61 -4.34 7.02
CA SER A 104 5.67 -5.63 6.35
C SER A 104 5.63 -6.83 7.30
N ALA A 105 5.80 -6.60 8.61
CA ALA A 105 5.64 -7.64 9.62
C ALA A 105 4.16 -8.02 9.86
N ILE A 106 3.21 -7.20 9.41
CA ILE A 106 1.79 -7.56 9.47
C ILE A 106 1.49 -8.59 8.38
N ASN A 107 0.98 -9.75 8.79
CA ASN A 107 0.71 -10.81 7.83
C ASN A 107 -0.55 -10.53 7.01
N ASN A 108 -0.37 -9.88 5.85
CA ASN A 108 -1.45 -9.68 4.88
C ASN A 108 -1.96 -10.98 4.24
N ALA A 109 -1.37 -12.14 4.57
CA ALA A 109 -1.88 -13.45 4.21
C ALA A 109 -2.64 -14.14 5.36
N GLU A 110 -2.95 -13.44 6.46
CA GLU A 110 -3.68 -14.02 7.58
C GLU A 110 -5.14 -14.37 7.22
N TYR A 111 -5.61 -15.54 7.64
CA TYR A 111 -6.95 -16.05 7.36
C TYR A 111 -7.69 -16.51 8.62
N VAL A 112 -7.01 -16.64 9.77
CA VAL A 112 -7.65 -16.92 11.05
C VAL A 112 -8.61 -15.77 11.36
N PRO A 113 -9.92 -16.02 11.56
CA PRO A 113 -10.96 -14.99 11.44
C PRO A 113 -10.70 -13.69 12.21
N LEU A 114 -10.36 -13.79 13.50
CA LEU A 114 -10.10 -12.61 14.35
C LEU A 114 -8.88 -11.82 13.88
N MET A 115 -7.81 -12.50 13.48
CA MET A 115 -6.59 -11.85 13.02
C MET A 115 -6.74 -11.30 11.60
N SER A 116 -7.46 -12.03 10.74
CA SER A 116 -7.81 -11.60 9.38
C SER A 116 -8.56 -10.27 9.39
N GLU A 117 -9.54 -10.12 10.30
CA GLU A 117 -10.28 -8.86 10.48
C GLU A 117 -9.38 -7.75 11.04
N ALA A 118 -8.51 -8.07 12.00
CA ALA A 118 -7.57 -7.09 12.57
C ALA A 118 -6.60 -6.54 11.51
N VAL A 119 -6.12 -7.40 10.60
CA VAL A 119 -5.25 -6.98 9.48
C VAL A 119 -6.01 -6.07 8.51
N ASP A 120 -7.25 -6.40 8.15
CA ASP A 120 -8.08 -5.52 7.32
C ASP A 120 -8.27 -4.14 7.99
N ASN A 121 -8.60 -4.12 9.29
CA ASN A 121 -8.76 -2.88 10.06
C ASN A 121 -7.47 -2.06 10.11
N TYR A 122 -6.31 -2.71 10.26
CA TYR A 122 -5.00 -2.07 10.22
C TYR A 122 -4.73 -1.38 8.88
N LEU A 123 -4.98 -2.07 7.76
CA LEU A 123 -4.79 -1.52 6.43
C LEU A 123 -5.75 -0.35 6.16
N TYR A 124 -7.01 -0.46 6.58
CA TYR A 124 -7.99 0.61 6.41
C TYR A 124 -7.68 1.83 7.27
N ALA A 125 -7.16 1.65 8.48
CA ALA A 125 -6.73 2.76 9.33
C ALA A 125 -5.57 3.54 8.68
N ASN A 126 -4.60 2.83 8.09
CA ASN A 126 -3.52 3.47 7.33
C ASN A 126 -4.03 4.17 6.06
N LEU A 127 -4.95 3.56 5.31
CA LEU A 127 -5.56 4.19 4.13
C LEU A 127 -6.33 5.48 4.50
N GLU A 128 -7.08 5.45 5.60
CA GLU A 128 -7.82 6.61 6.08
C GLU A 128 -6.88 7.72 6.54
N LEU A 129 -5.79 7.39 7.22
CA LEU A 129 -4.76 8.36 7.56
C LEU A 129 -4.11 8.96 6.29
N ALA A 130 -3.76 8.13 5.32
CA ALA A 130 -3.22 8.56 4.04
C ALA A 130 -4.15 9.56 3.34
N ARG A 131 -5.47 9.28 3.35
CA ARG A 131 -6.50 10.17 2.80
C ARG A 131 -6.51 11.53 3.51
N ARG A 132 -6.49 11.53 4.85
CA ARG A 132 -6.50 12.74 5.68
C ARG A 132 -5.26 13.59 5.44
N LEU A 133 -4.09 12.98 5.39
CA LEU A 133 -2.81 13.64 5.12
C LEU A 133 -2.64 14.09 3.67
N GLY A 134 -3.47 13.60 2.76
CA GLY A 134 -3.33 13.92 1.33
C GLY A 134 -2.18 13.17 0.67
N CYS A 135 -1.83 11.99 1.19
CA CYS A 135 -0.77 11.15 0.63
C CYS A 135 -1.05 10.80 -0.84
N GLY A 136 0.02 10.60 -1.60
CA GLY A 136 -0.06 10.15 -2.99
C GLY A 136 -0.29 8.64 -3.10
N TRP A 137 0.24 7.89 -2.12
CA TRP A 137 0.23 6.43 -2.14
C TRP A 137 0.24 5.80 -0.73
N LEU A 138 -0.01 4.49 -0.72
CA LEU A 138 0.12 3.57 0.41
C LEU A 138 0.92 2.35 -0.07
N ILE A 139 1.93 1.92 0.69
CA ILE A 139 2.64 0.68 0.39
C ILE A 139 1.78 -0.52 0.80
N GLY A 140 1.69 -1.52 -0.09
CA GLY A 140 1.03 -2.79 0.16
C GLY A 140 2.02 -3.95 0.16
N HIS A 141 1.77 -4.94 1.02
CA HIS A 141 2.60 -6.15 1.20
C HIS A 141 1.74 -7.40 1.02
N GLY A 142 2.32 -8.52 0.57
CA GLY A 142 1.57 -9.77 0.44
C GLY A 142 1.53 -10.62 1.72
N GLY A 143 2.47 -10.41 2.66
CA GLY A 143 2.54 -11.17 3.92
C GLY A 143 3.50 -12.37 3.83
N TYR A 144 3.18 -13.45 4.54
CA TYR A 144 4.04 -14.64 4.63
C TYR A 144 3.26 -15.94 4.91
N HIS A 145 3.89 -17.08 4.62
CA HIS A 145 3.34 -18.44 4.81
C HIS A 145 4.27 -19.34 5.62
N PHE A 146 3.70 -20.44 6.14
CA PHE A 146 4.40 -21.50 6.88
C PHE A 146 4.50 -22.82 6.08
N GLY A 147 4.33 -22.74 4.76
CA GLY A 147 4.24 -23.88 3.83
C GLY A 147 2.83 -24.14 3.30
N ASP A 148 1.83 -23.49 3.91
CA ASP A 148 0.42 -23.40 3.49
C ASP A 148 0.21 -22.39 2.32
N VAL A 149 1.09 -22.45 1.32
CA VAL A 149 1.24 -21.43 0.27
C VAL A 149 -0.08 -21.08 -0.43
N ALA A 150 -0.85 -22.09 -0.86
CA ALA A 150 -2.09 -21.85 -1.60
C ALA A 150 -3.11 -21.05 -0.77
N GLN A 151 -3.32 -21.44 0.50
CA GLN A 151 -4.26 -20.77 1.39
C GLN A 151 -3.83 -19.33 1.69
N ARG A 152 -2.53 -19.12 1.93
CA ARG A 152 -1.95 -17.81 2.22
C ARG A 152 -1.98 -16.88 1.01
N ARG A 153 -1.65 -17.39 -0.17
CA ARG A 153 -1.76 -16.66 -1.44
C ARG A 153 -3.18 -16.17 -1.67
N ASP A 154 -4.16 -17.07 -1.59
CA ASP A 154 -5.55 -16.73 -1.88
C ASP A 154 -6.07 -15.68 -0.87
N ALA A 155 -5.76 -15.84 0.42
CA ALA A 155 -6.11 -14.86 1.46
C ALA A 155 -5.46 -13.48 1.24
N ALA A 156 -4.19 -13.45 0.80
CA ALA A 156 -3.48 -12.22 0.50
C ALA A 156 -4.07 -11.50 -0.72
N ILE A 157 -4.36 -12.22 -1.80
CA ILE A 157 -4.96 -11.65 -3.02
C ILE A 157 -6.33 -11.04 -2.69
N GLU A 158 -7.20 -11.79 -2.02
CA GLU A 158 -8.54 -11.30 -1.65
C GLU A 158 -8.47 -10.05 -0.77
N ARG A 159 -7.51 -10.00 0.17
CA ARG A 159 -7.31 -8.83 1.03
C ARG A 159 -6.84 -7.63 0.26
N ILE A 160 -5.84 -7.79 -0.61
CA ILE A 160 -5.32 -6.70 -1.42
C ILE A 160 -6.38 -6.18 -2.40
N GLN A 161 -7.23 -7.06 -2.96
CA GLN A 161 -8.41 -6.65 -3.72
C GLN A 161 -9.35 -5.76 -2.92
N ARG A 162 -9.67 -6.13 -1.67
CA ARG A 162 -10.52 -5.30 -0.78
C ARG A 162 -9.87 -3.96 -0.45
N LEU A 163 -8.56 -3.94 -0.20
CA LEU A 163 -7.82 -2.69 0.04
C LEU A 163 -7.89 -1.76 -1.18
N ILE A 164 -7.64 -2.29 -2.37
CA ILE A 164 -7.65 -1.53 -3.63
C ILE A 164 -9.03 -0.95 -3.92
N ALA A 165 -10.10 -1.74 -3.72
CA ALA A 165 -11.46 -1.25 -3.91
C ALA A 165 -11.78 0.00 -3.06
N ARG A 166 -11.17 0.11 -1.86
CA ARG A 166 -11.27 1.32 -1.03
C ARG A 166 -10.28 2.41 -1.45
N ALA A 167 -9.08 2.02 -1.88
CA ALA A 167 -8.06 2.96 -2.33
C ALA A 167 -8.50 3.72 -3.59
N GLU A 168 -9.22 3.07 -4.50
CA GLU A 168 -9.86 3.68 -5.66
C GLU A 168 -10.81 4.81 -5.26
N GLN A 169 -11.64 4.59 -4.23
CA GLN A 169 -12.57 5.59 -3.72
C GLN A 169 -11.86 6.76 -3.03
N ALA A 170 -10.66 6.52 -2.47
CA ALA A 170 -9.83 7.52 -1.83
C ALA A 170 -8.86 8.22 -2.79
N GLU A 171 -8.81 7.78 -4.05
CA GLU A 171 -7.85 8.20 -5.09
C GLU A 171 -6.37 8.00 -4.69
N ILE A 172 -6.08 6.97 -3.88
CA ILE A 172 -4.75 6.64 -3.37
C ILE A 172 -4.20 5.43 -4.12
N VAL A 173 -2.99 5.54 -4.65
CA VAL A 173 -2.33 4.41 -5.30
C VAL A 173 -1.79 3.44 -4.25
N ILE A 174 -2.08 2.15 -4.42
CA ILE A 174 -1.41 1.06 -3.72
C ILE A 174 -0.16 0.68 -4.51
N PHE A 175 1.00 0.96 -3.93
CA PHE A 175 2.28 0.47 -4.42
C PHE A 175 2.61 -0.84 -3.72
N PHE A 176 2.44 -1.96 -4.41
CA PHE A 176 2.64 -3.29 -3.90
C PHE A 176 4.12 -3.68 -3.98
N GLU A 177 4.74 -4.02 -2.86
CA GLU A 177 6.17 -4.32 -2.77
C GLU A 177 6.42 -5.84 -2.78
N ASN A 178 7.51 -6.27 -3.45
CA ASN A 178 8.03 -7.62 -3.32
C ASN A 178 8.94 -7.72 -2.09
N HIS A 179 8.99 -8.88 -1.44
CA HIS A 179 9.76 -9.13 -0.21
C HIS A 179 11.08 -9.86 -0.43
N ASN A 180 11.86 -9.98 0.64
CA ASN A 180 13.07 -10.78 0.70
C ASN A 180 12.81 -12.26 0.42
N ARG A 181 13.77 -12.88 -0.28
CA ARG A 181 13.89 -14.34 -0.27
C ARG A 181 14.48 -14.79 1.07
N GLU A 182 13.74 -15.62 1.77
CA GLU A 182 14.19 -16.26 3.00
C GLU A 182 15.06 -17.50 2.72
N PRO A 183 15.90 -17.94 3.67
CA PRO A 183 16.65 -19.19 3.57
C PRO A 183 15.74 -20.39 3.25
N GLU A 184 16.26 -21.37 2.52
CA GLU A 184 15.48 -22.52 2.03
C GLU A 184 14.78 -23.32 3.14
N HIS A 185 15.38 -23.38 4.33
CA HIS A 185 14.84 -24.13 5.48
C HIS A 185 14.24 -23.22 6.56
N ALA A 186 13.90 -21.97 6.22
CA ALA A 186 13.16 -21.11 7.13
C ALA A 186 11.75 -21.69 7.38
N GLU A 187 11.22 -21.48 8.58
CA GLU A 187 9.84 -21.86 8.89
C GLU A 187 8.82 -20.94 8.20
N ILE A 188 9.23 -19.70 7.92
CA ILE A 188 8.41 -18.64 7.36
C ILE A 188 9.03 -18.16 6.06
N HIS A 189 8.20 -17.96 5.03
CA HIS A 189 8.62 -17.33 3.78
C HIS A 189 7.64 -16.21 3.39
N TYR A 190 8.19 -15.08 2.96
CA TYR A 190 7.39 -13.96 2.47
C TYR A 190 6.77 -14.24 1.11
N ILE A 191 5.63 -13.60 0.85
CA ILE A 191 4.95 -13.58 -0.44
C ILE A 191 4.55 -12.14 -0.83
N PRO A 192 4.71 -11.73 -2.10
CA PRO A 192 5.59 -12.37 -3.08
C PRO A 192 7.05 -12.00 -2.81
N HIS A 193 7.99 -12.94 -2.97
CA HIS A 193 9.43 -12.62 -2.90
C HIS A 193 10.14 -12.63 -4.27
N ASN A 194 9.46 -13.08 -5.32
CA ASN A 194 9.99 -13.15 -6.69
C ASN A 194 8.95 -12.73 -7.73
N VAL A 195 9.38 -12.54 -8.98
CA VAL A 195 8.51 -12.06 -10.09
C VAL A 195 7.33 -13.01 -10.34
N ALA A 196 7.55 -14.32 -10.31
CA ALA A 196 6.51 -15.31 -10.57
C ALA A 196 5.40 -15.26 -9.51
N GLU A 197 5.76 -15.04 -8.25
CA GLU A 197 4.78 -14.83 -7.18
C GLU A 197 4.11 -13.47 -7.25
N THR A 198 4.85 -12.43 -7.67
CA THR A 198 4.26 -11.10 -7.91
C THR A 198 3.15 -11.18 -8.96
N HIS A 199 3.31 -12.01 -10.00
CA HIS A 199 2.26 -12.26 -10.99
C HIS A 199 0.96 -12.80 -10.40
N TRP A 200 0.99 -13.57 -9.30
CA TRP A 200 -0.24 -14.04 -8.65
C TRP A 200 -1.19 -12.90 -8.30
N PHE A 201 -0.66 -11.75 -7.89
CA PHE A 201 -1.44 -10.58 -7.54
C PHE A 201 -1.82 -9.78 -8.78
N PHE A 202 -0.85 -9.45 -9.63
CA PHE A 202 -1.12 -8.60 -10.79
C PHE A 202 -2.05 -9.27 -11.79
N ASP A 203 -2.06 -10.61 -11.88
CA ASP A 203 -2.94 -11.32 -12.81
C ASP A 203 -4.41 -11.30 -12.40
N GLU A 204 -4.67 -11.40 -11.09
CA GLU A 204 -6.01 -11.37 -10.49
C GLU A 204 -6.53 -9.94 -10.25
N ILE A 205 -5.64 -8.95 -10.19
CA ILE A 205 -5.98 -7.58 -9.78
C ILE A 205 -5.68 -6.61 -10.91
N ARG A 206 -6.74 -6.14 -11.57
CA ARG A 206 -6.65 -5.13 -12.65
C ARG A 206 -7.25 -3.81 -12.17
N SER A 207 -6.40 -2.92 -11.66
CA SER A 207 -6.80 -1.57 -11.24
C SER A 207 -5.70 -0.55 -11.59
N PRO A 208 -6.05 0.66 -12.07
CA PRO A 208 -5.06 1.73 -12.28
C PRO A 208 -4.48 2.25 -10.95
N TYR A 209 -5.10 1.91 -9.82
CA TYR A 209 -4.63 2.23 -8.48
C TYR A 209 -3.74 1.14 -7.87
N PHE A 210 -3.45 0.07 -8.61
CA PHE A 210 -2.55 -0.99 -8.17
C PHE A 210 -1.29 -1.02 -9.02
N LYS A 211 -0.14 -0.72 -8.41
CA LYS A 211 1.15 -0.60 -9.09
C LYS A 211 2.22 -1.34 -8.34
N TRP A 212 3.30 -1.71 -9.02
CA TRP A 212 4.43 -2.40 -8.41
C TRP A 212 5.45 -1.39 -7.89
N ALA A 213 5.73 -1.41 -6.58
CA ALA A 213 6.96 -0.87 -6.01
C ALA A 213 8.03 -1.96 -6.01
N PHE A 214 8.76 -2.08 -7.12
CA PHE A 214 9.83 -3.08 -7.19
C PHE A 214 10.98 -2.69 -6.27
N ASN A 215 11.21 -3.49 -5.23
CA ASN A 215 12.37 -3.35 -4.37
C ASN A 215 13.53 -4.16 -4.96
N VAL A 216 14.49 -3.44 -5.56
CA VAL A 216 15.67 -4.00 -6.20
C VAL A 216 16.54 -4.80 -5.22
N ALA A 217 16.65 -4.36 -3.97
CA ALA A 217 17.47 -5.04 -2.97
C ALA A 217 16.90 -6.43 -2.65
N HIS A 218 15.57 -6.54 -2.57
CA HIS A 218 14.89 -7.81 -2.39
C HIS A 218 15.01 -8.70 -3.64
N GLY A 219 14.83 -8.10 -4.82
CA GLY A 219 14.95 -8.79 -6.11
C GLY A 219 16.36 -9.33 -6.39
N HIS A 220 17.40 -8.76 -5.78
CA HIS A 220 18.77 -9.28 -5.91
C HIS A 220 19.00 -10.62 -5.18
N LEU A 221 18.07 -11.03 -4.29
CA LEU A 221 18.15 -12.28 -3.55
C LEU A 221 17.60 -13.48 -4.35
N VAL A 222 17.03 -13.24 -5.52
CA VAL A 222 16.49 -14.27 -6.42
C VAL A 222 17.31 -14.31 -7.73
N PRO A 223 17.43 -15.47 -8.38
CA PRO A 223 18.22 -15.62 -9.62
C PRO A 223 17.73 -14.76 -10.79
#